data_AF-A0A4P6YAI4-F1
#
_entry.id   AF-A0A4P6YAI4-F1
#
_cell.length_a   1.000
_cell.length_b   1.000
_cell.length_c   1.000
_cell.angle_alpha   90.00
_cell.angle_beta   90.00
_cell.angle_gamma   90.00
#
_symmetry.space_group_name_H-M   'P 1'
#
loop_
_entity.id
_entity.type
_entity.pdbx_description
1 polymer ?
#
loop_
_entity_poly.entity_id
_entity_poly.type
_entity_poly.pdbx_seq_one_letter_code
_entity_poly.pdbx_strand_id
1 'polypeptide(L)'
;MISEKLKNNSKILSISVIAILIFRLLLTITIPLLDKTESRYAEIARIMQETQQWIVLQIDYGVPFWAKPPLSTWLSAGSFEVFGVNEFASRFPSFLLSVILIIIAGKMVKKEGYSFYLPGFILLTMPEFLIHTGVVSTDTSLEFCITLMMISFWKTMQSETKTYWNYLFFIALGFGFLAKGPLITVLTFPPLFLWCCLDIQRFKAVFSKFSILFGLCITAVIALPWYYFCEQESPGFLDYFIVGEHYKRFLEPGWKGDLYGSGHSQPKGMIWLLMIGFMFPWILLVLFKLWKNKATIFKNNWVSFLIAWAFWTPLFFTISSNILHTYLLPSAMPIMFLVVYFWNDFTRKKLLINTALFFPAVVFIAYFALFATGKLDHQMNSDKYLLREIKATSENNEIPIYYWKNKHYSGQFYTRGKVQVVKTEKQLDSVQKLHKKLFFVIQNKEIKEISKKQQETMTLTQSNFKTSIFVTK
;
A
#
# COMPACT_ATOMS: atom_id res chain seq x y z
N MET A 1 39.88 -16.68 8.78
CA MET A 1 39.42 -15.95 7.58
C MET A 1 37.92 -16.05 7.26
N ILE A 2 37.24 -17.19 7.47
CA ILE A 2 35.78 -17.33 7.20
C ILE A 2 34.92 -16.55 8.23
N SER A 3 35.34 -16.52 9.50
CA SER A 3 34.65 -15.80 10.59
C SER A 3 34.60 -14.27 10.40
N GLU A 4 35.69 -13.65 9.95
CA GLU A 4 35.72 -12.19 9.67
C GLU A 4 34.89 -11.78 8.46
N LYS A 5 34.91 -12.57 7.38
CA LYS A 5 34.07 -12.31 6.19
C LYS A 5 32.58 -12.40 6.51
N LEU A 6 32.17 -13.35 7.36
CA LEU A 6 30.79 -13.46 7.83
C LEU A 6 30.40 -12.30 8.75
N LYS A 7 31.28 -11.88 9.67
CA LYS A 7 31.07 -10.71 10.54
C LYS A 7 30.95 -9.40 9.76
N ASN A 8 31.79 -9.19 8.74
CA ASN A 8 31.74 -7.97 7.91
C ASN A 8 30.45 -7.87 7.09
N ASN A 9 29.98 -8.99 6.51
CA ASN A 9 28.70 -8.98 5.80
C ASN A 9 27.53 -8.67 6.74
N SER A 10 27.54 -9.20 7.97
CA SER A 10 26.47 -8.89 8.94
C SER A 10 26.43 -7.41 9.34
N LYS A 11 27.59 -6.75 9.49
CA LYS A 11 27.66 -5.30 9.77
C LYS A 11 27.12 -4.47 8.61
N ILE A 12 27.50 -4.80 7.38
CA ILE A 12 26.99 -4.11 6.18
C ILE A 12 25.47 -4.26 6.09
N LEU A 13 24.94 -5.47 6.26
CA LEU A 13 23.49 -5.70 6.25
C LEU A 13 22.77 -4.87 7.32
N SER A 14 23.30 -4.83 8.56
CA SER A 14 22.68 -4.03 9.62
C SER A 14 22.68 -2.54 9.33
N ILE A 15 23.82 -1.99 8.87
CA ILE A 15 23.95 -0.56 8.57
C ILE A 15 23.01 -0.20 7.41
N SER A 16 22.98 -1.00 6.34
CA SER A 16 22.11 -0.76 5.20
C SER A 16 20.63 -0.78 5.58
N VAL A 17 20.18 -1.78 6.35
CA VAL A 17 18.77 -1.87 6.78
C VAL A 17 18.39 -0.66 7.63
N ILE A 18 19.21 -0.31 8.62
CA ILE A 18 18.94 0.83 9.51
C ILE A 18 18.94 2.13 8.71
N ALA A 19 19.92 2.36 7.83
CA ALA A 19 20.00 3.55 7.01
C ALA A 19 18.79 3.69 6.07
N ILE A 20 18.37 2.60 5.42
CA ILE A 20 17.20 2.62 4.53
C ILE A 20 15.91 2.90 5.33
N LEU A 21 15.75 2.31 6.51
CA LEU A 21 14.57 2.57 7.36
C LEU A 21 14.54 4.01 7.87
N ILE A 22 15.67 4.56 8.30
CA ILE A 22 15.76 5.98 8.71
C ILE A 22 15.43 6.88 7.53
N PHE A 23 15.97 6.59 6.34
CA PHE A 23 15.66 7.35 5.14
C PHE A 23 14.17 7.25 4.77
N ARG A 24 13.56 6.07 4.86
CA ARG A 24 12.11 5.92 4.64
C ARG A 24 11.30 6.70 5.66
N LEU A 25 11.69 6.69 6.93
CA LEU A 25 11.04 7.48 7.97
C LEU A 25 11.12 8.98 7.66
N LEU A 26 12.29 9.47 7.21
CA LEU A 26 12.43 10.86 6.73
C LEU A 26 11.44 11.17 5.60
N LEU A 27 11.33 10.29 4.60
CA LEU A 27 10.39 10.47 3.50
C LEU A 27 8.92 10.50 3.95
N THR A 28 8.53 9.73 4.98
CA THR A 28 7.16 9.80 5.51
C THR A 28 6.79 11.17 6.07
N ILE A 29 7.79 11.92 6.52
CA ILE A 29 7.64 13.26 7.11
C ILE A 29 7.73 14.36 6.05
N THR A 30 8.67 14.26 5.12
CA THR A 30 9.00 15.38 4.21
C THR A 30 8.22 15.37 2.90
N ILE A 31 7.84 14.20 2.39
CA ILE A 31 7.09 14.09 1.15
C ILE A 31 5.63 14.46 1.41
N PRO A 32 5.00 15.39 0.67
CA PRO A 32 3.57 15.65 0.78
C PRO A 32 2.75 14.46 0.29
N LEU A 33 1.50 14.35 0.73
CA LEU A 33 0.53 13.39 0.18
C LEU A 33 0.28 13.66 -1.31
N LEU A 34 0.45 12.64 -2.15
CA LEU A 34 0.35 12.75 -3.61
C LEU A 34 -1.07 12.45 -4.13
N ASP A 35 -1.57 13.30 -5.04
CA ASP A 35 -2.92 13.27 -5.63
C ASP A 35 -3.15 12.19 -6.68
N LYS A 36 -2.99 10.93 -6.27
CA LYS A 36 -3.46 9.76 -7.01
C LYS A 36 -4.35 8.90 -6.12
N THR A 37 -3.74 8.14 -5.23
CA THR A 37 -4.40 7.19 -4.32
C THR A 37 -4.08 7.49 -2.87
N GLU A 38 -2.88 8.00 -2.58
CA GLU A 38 -2.40 8.21 -1.22
C GLU A 38 -3.18 9.31 -0.50
N SER A 39 -3.31 10.50 -1.10
CA SER A 39 -4.07 11.61 -0.50
C SER A 39 -5.54 11.26 -0.30
N ARG A 40 -6.13 10.44 -1.18
CA ARG A 40 -7.50 9.96 -1.04
C ARG A 40 -7.69 9.12 0.23
N TYR A 41 -6.84 8.12 0.44
CA TYR A 41 -6.95 7.28 1.64
C TYR A 41 -6.62 8.04 2.91
N ALA A 42 -5.65 8.96 2.86
CA ALA A 42 -5.35 9.85 3.97
C ALA A 42 -6.55 10.76 4.31
N GLU A 43 -7.27 11.27 3.30
CA GLU A 43 -8.45 12.11 3.52
C GLU A 43 -9.63 11.32 4.09
N ILE A 44 -9.89 10.10 3.58
CA ILE A 44 -10.92 9.21 4.15
C ILE A 44 -10.63 8.94 5.64
N ALA A 45 -9.37 8.68 5.99
CA ALA A 45 -8.96 8.49 7.38
C ALA A 45 -9.09 9.77 8.21
N ARG A 46 -8.84 10.95 7.63
CA ARG A 46 -8.99 12.24 8.31
C ARG A 46 -10.45 12.55 8.59
N ILE A 47 -11.35 12.33 7.61
CA ILE A 47 -12.80 12.50 7.78
C ILE A 47 -13.32 11.53 8.84
N MET A 48 -12.87 10.28 8.83
CA MET A 48 -13.23 9.29 9.86
C MET A 48 -12.82 9.78 11.26
N GLN A 49 -11.59 10.28 11.42
CA GLN A 49 -11.09 10.84 12.68
C GLN A 49 -11.89 12.09 13.09
N GLU A 50 -12.19 13.00 12.17
CA GLU A 50 -12.92 14.22 12.51
C GLU A 50 -14.38 13.95 12.87
N THR A 51 -15.06 13.11 12.10
CA THR A 51 -16.50 12.84 12.26
C THR A 51 -16.79 11.76 13.29
N GLN A 52 -15.77 11.01 13.73
CA GLN A 52 -15.89 9.84 14.61
C GLN A 52 -16.83 8.75 14.04
N GLN A 53 -17.02 8.74 12.72
CA GLN A 53 -17.77 7.70 12.01
C GLN A 53 -16.81 6.58 11.59
N TRP A 54 -16.67 5.58 12.48
CA TRP A 54 -15.73 4.45 12.33
C TRP A 54 -16.31 3.25 11.57
N ILE A 55 -17.60 3.25 11.26
CA ILE A 55 -18.29 2.14 10.59
C ILE A 55 -18.30 2.38 9.08
N VAL A 56 -18.96 3.45 8.62
CA VAL A 56 -19.06 3.78 7.19
C VAL A 56 -17.94 4.72 6.76
N LEU A 57 -17.01 4.24 5.93
CA LEU A 57 -15.96 5.08 5.35
C LEU A 57 -16.58 6.18 4.48
N GLN A 58 -15.99 7.37 4.48
CA GLN A 58 -16.50 8.54 3.77
C GLN A 58 -15.45 9.11 2.82
N ILE A 59 -15.81 9.28 1.54
CA ILE A 59 -14.92 9.90 0.53
C ILE A 59 -14.99 11.42 0.54
N ASP A 60 -16.13 11.96 0.97
CA ASP A 60 -16.40 13.36 1.35
C ASP A 60 -17.43 13.30 2.50
N TYR A 61 -17.67 14.40 3.22
CA TYR A 61 -18.58 14.42 4.37
C TYR A 61 -19.99 13.96 3.96
N GLY A 62 -20.49 12.94 4.64
CA GLY A 62 -21.80 12.33 4.38
C GLY A 62 -21.87 11.47 3.11
N VAL A 63 -20.77 11.27 2.39
CA VAL A 63 -20.72 10.50 1.14
C VAL A 63 -19.97 9.18 1.35
N PRO A 64 -20.66 8.02 1.33
CA PRO A 64 -20.02 6.73 1.57
C PRO A 64 -18.93 6.34 0.56
N PHE A 65 -17.92 5.63 1.06
CA PHE A 65 -16.86 5.00 0.30
C PHE A 65 -16.92 3.48 0.44
N TRP A 66 -17.56 2.81 -0.52
CA TRP A 66 -17.79 1.36 -0.47
C TRP A 66 -16.68 0.52 -1.08
N ALA A 67 -15.63 1.12 -1.62
CA ALA A 67 -14.64 0.37 -2.41
C ALA A 67 -13.71 -0.52 -1.57
N LYS A 68 -13.56 -0.26 -0.26
CA LYS A 68 -12.58 -0.93 0.60
C LYS A 68 -13.12 -1.12 2.02
N PRO A 69 -12.74 -2.23 2.71
CA PRO A 69 -13.00 -2.39 4.13
C PRO A 69 -12.09 -1.50 4.99
N PRO A 70 -12.25 -1.50 6.33
CA PRO A 70 -11.89 -0.35 7.13
C PRO A 70 -10.48 -0.41 7.70
N LEU A 71 -9.81 -1.57 7.74
CA LEU A 71 -8.61 -1.77 8.57
C LEU A 71 -7.51 -0.75 8.29
N SER A 72 -7.21 -0.49 7.02
CA SER A 72 -6.16 0.46 6.64
C SER A 72 -6.54 1.90 7.03
N THR A 73 -7.81 2.25 6.88
CA THR A 73 -8.35 3.54 7.30
C THR A 73 -8.34 3.68 8.82
N TRP A 74 -8.77 2.65 9.57
CA TRP A 74 -8.71 2.61 11.03
C TRP A 74 -7.30 2.80 11.54
N LEU A 75 -6.32 2.14 10.92
CA LEU A 75 -4.92 2.29 11.30
C LEU A 75 -4.43 3.73 11.10
N SER A 76 -4.73 4.37 9.97
CA SER A 76 -4.34 5.77 9.72
C SER A 76 -5.13 6.75 10.60
N ALA A 77 -6.43 6.55 10.81
CA ALA A 77 -7.27 7.38 11.67
C ALA A 77 -6.85 7.28 13.15
N GLY A 78 -6.57 6.07 13.64
CA GLY A 78 -6.03 5.87 14.99
C GLY A 78 -4.63 6.47 15.16
N SER A 79 -3.81 6.47 14.11
CA SER A 79 -2.53 7.18 14.10
C SER A 79 -2.71 8.70 14.18
N PHE A 80 -3.76 9.25 13.56
CA PHE A 80 -4.11 10.67 13.70
C PHE A 80 -4.53 11.03 15.12
N GLU A 81 -5.21 10.15 15.85
CA GLU A 81 -5.55 10.38 17.26
C GLU A 81 -4.30 10.53 18.15
N VAL A 82 -3.20 9.82 17.82
CA VAL A 82 -1.97 9.83 18.63
C VAL A 82 -1.00 10.95 18.20
N PHE A 83 -0.80 11.13 16.90
CA PHE A 83 0.23 12.02 16.35
C PHE A 83 -0.33 13.30 15.71
N GLY A 84 -1.65 13.47 15.72
CA GLY A 84 -2.34 14.54 15.00
C GLY A 84 -2.42 14.29 13.49
N VAL A 85 -3.27 15.07 12.82
CA VAL A 85 -3.45 15.00 11.37
C VAL A 85 -2.23 15.59 10.65
N ASN A 86 -1.39 14.73 10.12
CA ASN A 86 -0.23 15.07 9.27
C ASN A 86 0.20 13.88 8.40
N GLU A 87 1.15 14.10 7.50
CA GLU A 87 1.58 13.09 6.54
C GLU A 87 2.30 11.92 7.19
N PHE A 88 3.12 12.18 8.21
CA PHE A 88 3.79 11.11 8.98
C PHE A 88 2.75 10.18 9.61
N ALA A 89 1.79 10.73 10.33
CA ALA A 89 0.73 9.98 11.00
C ALA A 89 -0.08 9.14 10.00
N SER A 90 -0.33 9.65 8.80
CA SER A 90 -1.07 8.90 7.77
C SER A 90 -0.32 7.64 7.28
N ARG A 91 1.02 7.69 7.21
CA ARG A 91 1.91 6.64 6.67
C ARG A 91 2.55 5.74 7.73
N PHE A 92 2.59 6.21 8.98
CA PHE A 92 3.22 5.53 10.10
C PHE A 92 2.72 4.09 10.29
N PRO A 93 1.42 3.77 10.16
CA PRO A 93 0.96 2.39 10.28
C PRO A 93 1.56 1.46 9.22
N SER A 94 1.59 1.88 7.95
CA SER A 94 2.23 1.09 6.88
C SER A 94 3.71 0.87 7.15
N PHE A 95 4.43 1.91 7.60
CA PHE A 95 5.84 1.80 7.99
C PHE A 95 6.02 0.79 9.13
N LEU A 96 5.19 0.88 10.17
CA LEU A 96 5.25 0.00 11.34
C LEU A 96 4.97 -1.47 10.96
N LEU A 97 3.94 -1.73 10.16
CA LEU A 97 3.62 -3.09 9.69
C LEU A 97 4.81 -3.70 8.91
N SER A 98 5.42 -2.96 7.99
CA SER A 98 6.61 -3.43 7.25
C SER A 98 7.79 -3.72 8.18
N VAL A 99 8.05 -2.87 9.18
CA VAL A 99 9.10 -3.10 10.19
C VAL A 99 8.82 -4.37 11.02
N ILE A 100 7.56 -4.59 11.42
CA ILE A 100 7.18 -5.81 12.15
C ILE A 100 7.43 -7.06 11.28
N LEU A 101 7.09 -7.03 9.99
CA LEU A 101 7.38 -8.15 9.07
C LEU A 101 8.87 -8.42 8.96
N ILE A 102 9.70 -7.39 8.85
CA ILE A 102 11.17 -7.51 8.85
C ILE A 102 11.66 -8.17 10.15
N ILE A 103 11.13 -7.76 11.31
CA ILE A 103 11.52 -8.33 12.61
C ILE A 103 11.10 -9.80 12.72
N ILE A 104 9.88 -10.15 12.31
CA ILE A 104 9.39 -11.54 12.30
C ILE A 104 10.29 -12.41 11.42
N ALA A 105 10.55 -11.96 10.19
CA ALA A 105 11.42 -12.67 9.25
C ALA A 105 12.86 -12.80 9.78
N GLY A 106 13.41 -11.72 10.34
CA GLY A 106 14.73 -11.69 10.95
C GLY A 106 14.85 -12.68 12.11
N LYS A 107 13.85 -12.77 12.99
CA LYS A 107 13.82 -13.76 14.08
C LYS A 107 13.78 -15.19 13.56
N MET A 108 13.00 -15.46 12.51
CA MET A 108 12.94 -16.79 11.90
C MET A 108 14.28 -17.20 11.28
N VAL A 109 14.86 -16.32 10.47
CA VAL A 109 16.09 -16.60 9.72
C VAL A 109 17.33 -16.63 10.62
N LYS A 110 17.34 -15.87 11.73
CA LYS A 110 18.39 -15.95 12.75
C LYS A 110 18.47 -17.34 13.42
N LYS A 111 17.33 -18.01 13.63
CA LYS A 111 17.31 -19.37 14.20
C LYS A 111 17.99 -20.39 13.29
N GLU A 112 17.99 -20.15 11.99
CA GLU A 112 18.66 -20.97 10.98
C GLU A 112 20.14 -20.59 10.77
N GLY A 113 20.72 -19.74 11.64
CA GLY A 113 22.15 -19.39 11.61
C GLY A 113 22.53 -18.23 10.68
N TYR A 114 21.57 -17.55 10.05
CA TYR A 114 21.83 -16.37 9.22
C TYR A 114 21.78 -15.07 10.01
N SER A 115 22.21 -13.96 9.40
CA SER A 115 22.09 -12.63 10.00
C SER A 115 20.61 -12.24 10.14
N PHE A 116 20.24 -11.69 11.30
CA PHE A 116 18.92 -11.12 11.57
C PHE A 116 18.49 -10.08 10.52
N TYR A 117 19.45 -9.31 9.98
CA TYR A 117 19.19 -8.22 9.05
C TYR A 117 19.09 -8.67 7.59
N LEU A 118 19.41 -9.93 7.27
CA LEU A 118 19.38 -10.42 5.89
C LEU A 118 17.97 -10.32 5.25
N PRO A 119 16.87 -10.76 5.91
CA PRO A 119 15.52 -10.56 5.40
C PRO A 119 15.18 -9.09 5.14
N GLY A 120 15.47 -8.22 6.11
CA GLY A 120 15.22 -6.78 5.98
C GLY A 120 15.99 -6.17 4.82
N PHE A 121 17.24 -6.58 4.61
CA PHE A 121 18.04 -6.12 3.49
C PHE A 121 17.42 -6.52 2.15
N ILE A 122 17.02 -7.79 2.02
CA ILE A 122 16.39 -8.31 0.79
C ILE A 122 15.08 -7.57 0.50
N LEU A 123 14.20 -7.44 1.49
CA LEU A 123 12.91 -6.77 1.34
C LEU A 123 13.08 -5.27 1.01
N LEU A 124 13.88 -4.53 1.77
CA LEU A 124 14.07 -3.09 1.57
C LEU A 124 14.86 -2.74 0.30
N THR A 125 15.43 -3.73 -0.38
CA THR A 125 16.06 -3.55 -1.70
C THR A 125 15.19 -4.02 -2.86
N MET A 126 13.99 -4.59 -2.59
CA MET A 126 12.94 -4.76 -3.59
C MET A 126 12.19 -3.43 -3.76
N PRO A 127 12.05 -2.91 -4.99
CA PRO A 127 11.32 -1.68 -5.23
C PRO A 127 9.91 -1.65 -4.62
N GLU A 128 9.10 -2.71 -4.79
CA GLU A 128 7.71 -2.72 -4.29
C GLU A 128 7.65 -2.56 -2.77
N PHE A 129 8.41 -3.39 -2.05
CA PHE A 129 8.39 -3.41 -0.59
C PHE A 129 8.95 -2.10 -0.02
N LEU A 130 10.01 -1.55 -0.63
CA LEU A 130 10.56 -0.26 -0.22
C LEU A 130 9.55 0.88 -0.40
N ILE A 131 8.86 0.94 -1.54
CA ILE A 131 7.84 1.96 -1.80
C ILE A 131 6.70 1.84 -0.79
N HIS A 132 6.22 0.63 -0.52
CA HIS A 132 5.10 0.39 0.40
C HIS A 132 5.47 0.49 1.89
N THR A 133 6.76 0.55 2.22
CA THR A 133 7.25 0.89 3.55
C THR A 133 7.04 2.39 3.79
N GLY A 134 5.85 2.76 4.28
CA GLY A 134 5.49 4.16 4.57
C GLY A 134 4.73 4.88 3.45
N VAL A 135 3.80 4.19 2.79
CA VAL A 135 2.79 4.80 1.90
C VAL A 135 1.40 4.47 2.44
N VAL A 136 0.45 5.41 2.32
CA VAL A 136 -0.96 5.15 2.70
C VAL A 136 -1.60 4.23 1.67
N SER A 137 -1.71 2.94 2.00
CA SER A 137 -2.26 1.91 1.11
C SER A 137 -2.92 0.76 1.87
N THR A 138 -3.97 0.21 1.26
CA THR A 138 -4.61 -1.03 1.73
C THR A 138 -3.76 -2.29 1.52
N ASP A 139 -2.80 -2.21 0.58
CA ASP A 139 -1.97 -3.35 0.19
C ASP A 139 -1.03 -3.79 1.33
N THR A 140 -0.48 -2.85 2.10
CA THR A 140 0.46 -3.15 3.19
C THR A 140 -0.22 -3.89 4.35
N SER A 141 -1.45 -3.52 4.70
CA SER A 141 -2.24 -4.25 5.70
C SER A 141 -2.63 -5.65 5.22
N LEU A 142 -2.94 -5.81 3.93
CA LEU A 142 -3.22 -7.14 3.36
C LEU A 142 -1.96 -8.01 3.33
N GLU A 143 -0.81 -7.46 2.91
CA GLU A 143 0.49 -8.16 2.94
C GLU A 143 0.80 -8.66 4.35
N PHE A 144 0.60 -7.81 5.36
CA PHE A 144 0.81 -8.19 6.76
C PHE A 144 -0.05 -9.38 7.16
N CYS A 145 -1.36 -9.32 6.86
CA CYS A 145 -2.30 -10.40 7.17
C CYS A 145 -1.96 -11.70 6.42
N ILE A 146 -1.68 -11.63 5.11
CA ILE A 146 -1.26 -12.78 4.30
C ILE A 146 0.01 -13.40 4.88
N THR A 147 1.01 -12.58 5.20
CA THR A 147 2.30 -13.06 5.72
C THR A 147 2.13 -13.75 7.07
N LEU A 148 1.36 -13.13 7.97
CA LEU A 148 1.06 -13.72 9.27
C LEU A 148 0.29 -15.03 9.10
N MET A 149 -0.70 -15.08 8.22
CA MET A 149 -1.48 -16.28 7.91
C MET A 149 -0.61 -17.41 7.33
N MET A 150 0.23 -17.13 6.33
CA MET A 150 1.08 -18.13 5.68
C MET A 150 2.17 -18.66 6.63
N ILE A 151 2.82 -17.80 7.41
CA ILE A 151 3.79 -18.22 8.44
C ILE A 151 3.10 -19.03 9.55
N SER A 152 1.93 -18.59 10.00
CA SER A 152 1.12 -19.30 10.99
C SER A 152 0.72 -20.68 10.52
N PHE A 153 0.33 -20.80 9.25
CA PHE A 153 0.02 -22.07 8.64
C PHE A 153 1.23 -23.01 8.66
N TRP A 154 2.36 -22.53 8.15
CA TRP A 154 3.59 -23.31 8.12
C TRP A 154 4.03 -23.77 9.50
N LYS A 155 4.01 -22.88 10.51
CA LYS A 155 4.38 -23.21 11.88
C LYS A 155 3.41 -24.18 12.55
N THR A 156 2.12 -24.06 12.26
CA THR A 156 1.11 -25.02 12.75
C THR A 156 1.34 -26.41 12.14
N MET A 157 1.63 -26.48 10.84
CA MET A 157 1.91 -27.75 10.16
C MET A 157 3.20 -28.43 10.65
N GLN A 158 4.21 -27.65 11.10
CA GLN A 158 5.43 -28.19 11.71
C GLN A 158 5.26 -28.62 13.17
N SER A 159 4.30 -28.05 13.90
CA SER A 159 4.14 -28.32 15.33
C SER A 159 3.39 -29.62 15.57
N GLU A 160 3.79 -30.39 16.59
CA GLU A 160 3.05 -31.58 17.04
C GLU A 160 1.84 -31.21 17.89
N THR A 161 1.94 -30.10 18.62
CA THR A 161 0.88 -29.56 19.47
C THR A 161 0.28 -28.28 18.88
N LYS A 162 -0.95 -27.96 19.31
CA LYS A 162 -1.61 -26.71 18.94
C LYS A 162 -0.95 -25.55 19.68
N THR A 163 -0.21 -24.73 18.94
CA THR A 163 0.44 -23.52 19.46
C THR A 163 -0.37 -22.27 19.11
N TYR A 164 0.05 -21.10 19.60
CA TYR A 164 -0.60 -19.83 19.28
C TYR A 164 -0.67 -19.53 17.76
N TRP A 165 0.21 -20.13 16.95
CA TRP A 165 0.18 -20.02 15.49
C TRP A 165 -1.12 -20.54 14.87
N ASN A 166 -1.74 -21.55 15.49
CA ASN A 166 -3.05 -22.05 15.04
C ASN A 166 -4.10 -20.93 15.09
N TYR A 167 -4.15 -20.17 16.19
CA TYR A 167 -5.10 -19.08 16.36
C TYR A 167 -4.70 -17.82 15.57
N LEU A 168 -3.41 -17.51 15.47
CA LEU A 168 -2.93 -16.39 14.66
C LEU A 168 -3.28 -16.53 13.18
N PHE A 169 -3.38 -17.76 12.65
CA PHE A 169 -3.89 -18.01 11.29
C PHE A 169 -5.30 -17.43 11.10
N PHE A 170 -6.21 -17.70 12.04
CA PHE A 170 -7.60 -17.24 11.97
C PHE A 170 -7.74 -15.75 12.31
N ILE A 171 -6.93 -15.24 13.26
CA ILE A 171 -6.88 -13.81 13.55
C ILE A 171 -6.43 -13.03 12.30
N ALA A 172 -5.37 -13.49 11.63
CA ALA A 172 -4.88 -12.90 10.39
C ALA A 172 -5.91 -12.99 9.25
N LEU A 173 -6.67 -14.09 9.17
CA LEU A 173 -7.77 -14.21 8.22
C LEU A 173 -8.88 -13.18 8.48
N GLY A 174 -9.29 -13.00 9.75
CA GLY A 174 -10.29 -12.00 10.15
C GLY A 174 -9.87 -10.58 9.80
N PHE A 175 -8.66 -10.18 10.19
CA PHE A 175 -8.12 -8.87 9.81
C PHE A 175 -7.88 -8.74 8.31
N GLY A 176 -7.53 -9.82 7.61
CA GLY A 176 -7.38 -9.82 6.15
C GLY A 176 -8.69 -9.50 5.42
N PHE A 177 -9.82 -10.00 5.92
CA PHE A 177 -11.14 -9.60 5.43
C PHE A 177 -11.41 -8.11 5.66
N LEU A 178 -10.96 -7.55 6.77
CA LEU A 178 -11.05 -6.10 7.04
C LEU A 178 -9.98 -5.26 6.33
N ALA A 179 -8.95 -5.88 5.74
CA ALA A 179 -7.93 -5.19 4.96
C ALA A 179 -8.37 -4.98 3.51
N LYS A 180 -8.82 -6.05 2.85
CA LYS A 180 -9.14 -6.03 1.41
C LYS A 180 -10.18 -7.06 0.99
N GLY A 181 -11.07 -7.43 1.91
CA GLY A 181 -12.23 -8.28 1.61
C GLY A 181 -11.85 -9.72 1.29
N PRO A 182 -12.65 -10.39 0.42
CA PRO A 182 -12.42 -11.79 0.03
C PRO A 182 -11.05 -12.07 -0.59
N LEU A 183 -10.31 -11.04 -1.02
CA LEU A 183 -8.99 -11.23 -1.61
C LEU A 183 -8.02 -11.97 -0.67
N ILE A 184 -8.18 -11.87 0.65
CA ILE A 184 -7.38 -12.65 1.61
C ILE A 184 -7.48 -14.16 1.35
N THR A 185 -8.69 -14.70 1.12
CA THR A 185 -8.87 -16.15 0.89
C THR A 185 -8.39 -16.53 -0.49
N VAL A 186 -8.68 -15.71 -1.49
CA VAL A 186 -8.26 -15.91 -2.88
C VAL A 186 -6.74 -15.99 -3.00
N LEU A 187 -5.99 -15.20 -2.23
CA LEU A 187 -4.52 -15.19 -2.31
C LEU A 187 -3.83 -16.19 -1.38
N THR A 188 -4.54 -16.80 -0.43
CA THR A 188 -3.94 -17.70 0.57
C THR A 188 -4.43 -19.14 0.49
N PHE A 189 -5.73 -19.39 0.35
CA PHE A 189 -6.24 -20.77 0.35
C PHE A 189 -5.80 -21.59 -0.87
N PRO A 190 -5.81 -21.07 -2.11
CA PRO A 190 -5.34 -21.85 -3.25
C PRO A 190 -3.87 -22.29 -3.15
N PRO A 191 -2.88 -21.44 -2.80
CA PRO A 191 -1.50 -21.92 -2.66
C PRO A 191 -1.32 -22.89 -1.50
N LEU A 192 -2.07 -22.73 -0.40
CA LEU A 192 -2.09 -23.69 0.71
C LEU A 192 -2.67 -25.04 0.28
N PHE A 193 -3.77 -25.02 -0.48
CA PHE A 193 -4.40 -26.21 -1.03
C PHE A 193 -3.47 -26.93 -2.00
N LEU A 194 -2.90 -26.21 -2.97
CA LEU A 194 -1.93 -26.76 -3.93
C LEU A 194 -0.74 -27.43 -3.22
N TRP A 195 -0.21 -26.81 -2.16
CA TRP A 195 0.87 -27.40 -1.38
C TRP A 195 0.44 -28.65 -0.60
N CYS A 196 -0.80 -28.68 -0.07
CA CYS A 196 -1.34 -29.85 0.60
C CYS A 196 -1.63 -30.99 -0.38
N CYS A 197 -2.03 -30.71 -1.62
CA CYS A 197 -2.25 -31.72 -2.66
C CYS A 197 -0.98 -32.46 -3.09
N LEU A 198 0.21 -31.92 -2.81
CA LEU A 198 1.47 -32.61 -3.06
C LEU A 198 1.68 -33.85 -2.17
N ASP A 199 0.94 -33.95 -1.06
CA ASP A 199 1.05 -35.05 -0.10
C ASP A 199 -0.24 -35.15 0.73
N ILE A 200 -0.98 -36.24 0.50
CA ILE A 200 -2.28 -36.48 1.15
C ILE A 200 -2.22 -36.42 2.69
N GLN A 201 -1.06 -36.73 3.29
CA GLN A 201 -0.91 -36.65 4.75
C GLN A 201 -0.94 -35.20 5.24
N ARG A 202 -0.43 -34.24 4.45
CA ARG A 202 -0.53 -32.80 4.76
C ARG A 202 -1.98 -32.36 4.76
N PHE A 203 -2.74 -32.76 3.74
CA PHE A 203 -4.16 -32.43 3.65
C PHE A 203 -4.94 -32.96 4.86
N LYS A 204 -4.75 -34.24 5.23
CA LYS A 204 -5.38 -34.82 6.43
C LYS A 204 -4.94 -34.11 7.72
N ALA A 205 -3.65 -33.76 7.83
CA ALA A 205 -3.11 -33.09 9.00
C ALA A 205 -3.69 -31.68 9.22
N VAL A 206 -4.21 -31.00 8.20
CA VAL A 206 -4.91 -29.71 8.40
C VAL A 206 -6.10 -29.87 9.35
N PHE A 207 -6.90 -30.93 9.18
CA PHE A 207 -8.10 -31.16 10.00
C PHE A 207 -7.79 -31.58 11.43
N SER A 208 -6.64 -32.22 11.69
CA SER A 208 -6.24 -32.60 13.05
C SER A 208 -5.46 -31.48 13.75
N LYS A 209 -4.61 -30.74 13.04
CA LYS A 209 -3.74 -29.72 13.63
C LYS A 209 -4.44 -28.38 13.84
N PHE A 210 -5.37 -27.99 12.96
CA PHE A 210 -6.09 -26.73 13.11
C PHE A 210 -7.35 -26.89 13.96
N SER A 211 -7.63 -25.88 14.79
CA SER A 211 -8.89 -25.80 15.52
C SER A 211 -9.93 -25.13 14.65
N ILE A 212 -10.34 -25.78 13.55
CA ILE A 212 -11.09 -25.14 12.46
C ILE A 212 -12.37 -24.43 12.96
N LEU A 213 -13.25 -25.13 13.68
CA LEU A 213 -14.52 -24.54 14.12
C LEU A 213 -14.30 -23.32 15.02
N PHE A 214 -13.50 -23.46 16.07
CA PHE A 214 -13.19 -22.36 16.98
C PHE A 214 -12.42 -21.23 16.28
N GLY A 215 -11.52 -21.56 15.37
CA GLY A 215 -10.80 -20.62 14.55
C GLY A 215 -11.72 -19.80 13.65
N LEU A 216 -12.69 -20.44 13.00
CA LEU A 216 -13.71 -19.74 12.21
C LEU A 216 -14.57 -18.81 13.09
N CYS A 217 -14.87 -19.20 14.33
CA CYS A 217 -15.50 -18.29 15.29
C CYS A 217 -14.63 -17.05 15.57
N ILE A 218 -13.31 -17.20 15.74
CA ILE A 218 -12.39 -16.05 15.90
C ILE A 218 -12.44 -15.14 14.67
N THR A 219 -12.32 -15.70 13.46
CA THR A 219 -12.42 -14.95 12.21
C THR A 219 -13.75 -14.19 12.13
N ALA A 220 -14.85 -14.87 12.46
CA ALA A 220 -16.20 -14.32 12.41
C ALA A 220 -16.35 -13.14 13.39
N VAL A 221 -15.90 -13.28 14.63
CA VAL A 221 -15.93 -12.23 15.65
C VAL A 221 -15.11 -11.01 15.24
N ILE A 222 -14.00 -11.19 14.53
CA ILE A 222 -13.18 -10.07 14.06
C ILE A 222 -13.84 -9.37 12.87
N ALA A 223 -14.26 -10.13 11.85
CA ALA A 223 -14.64 -9.55 10.57
C ALA A 223 -16.14 -9.21 10.48
N LEU A 224 -17.03 -10.13 10.85
CA LEU A 224 -18.46 -10.01 10.56
C LEU A 224 -19.14 -8.79 11.20
N PRO A 225 -18.81 -8.36 12.44
CA PRO A 225 -19.48 -7.21 13.03
C PRO A 225 -19.40 -5.96 12.15
N TRP A 226 -18.22 -5.65 11.59
CA TRP A 226 -18.08 -4.47 10.74
C TRP A 226 -18.90 -4.59 9.44
N TYR A 227 -18.84 -5.75 8.77
CA TYR A 227 -19.62 -5.97 7.55
C TYR A 227 -21.12 -5.82 7.81
N TYR A 228 -21.60 -6.35 8.94
CA TYR A 228 -22.99 -6.24 9.34
C TYR A 228 -23.40 -4.78 9.61
N PHE A 229 -22.65 -4.06 10.45
CA PHE A 229 -22.99 -2.67 10.77
C PHE A 229 -22.84 -1.73 9.58
N CYS A 230 -21.85 -1.94 8.71
CA CYS A 230 -21.69 -1.15 7.49
C CYS A 230 -22.88 -1.32 6.55
N GLU A 231 -23.39 -2.54 6.37
CA GLU A 231 -24.62 -2.77 5.58
C GLU A 231 -25.85 -2.16 6.23
N GLN A 232 -25.98 -2.21 7.56
CA GLN A 232 -27.12 -1.61 8.27
C GLN A 232 -27.13 -0.08 8.15
N GLU A 233 -25.99 0.57 8.32
CA GLU A 233 -25.88 2.03 8.23
C GLU A 233 -25.87 2.55 6.78
N SER A 234 -25.44 1.71 5.84
CA SER A 234 -25.32 2.08 4.43
C SER A 234 -25.77 0.93 3.52
N PRO A 235 -27.08 0.65 3.42
CA PRO A 235 -27.63 -0.47 2.65
C PRO A 235 -27.18 -0.49 1.19
N GLY A 236 -26.90 -1.68 0.66
CA GLY A 236 -26.36 -1.88 -0.68
C GLY A 236 -24.82 -1.93 -0.73
N PHE A 237 -24.15 -1.67 0.39
CA PHE A 237 -22.69 -1.79 0.51
C PHE A 237 -22.20 -3.19 0.12
N LEU A 238 -22.80 -4.26 0.63
CA LEU A 238 -22.36 -5.64 0.38
C LEU A 238 -22.51 -6.03 -1.09
N ASP A 239 -23.60 -5.64 -1.75
CA ASP A 239 -23.80 -5.90 -3.18
C ASP A 239 -22.73 -5.17 -3.99
N TYR A 240 -22.52 -3.88 -3.74
CA TYR A 240 -21.47 -3.11 -4.41
C TYR A 240 -20.07 -3.69 -4.16
N PHE A 241 -19.73 -3.95 -2.90
CA PHE A 241 -18.39 -4.35 -2.49
C PHE A 241 -18.04 -5.77 -2.91
N ILE A 242 -18.96 -6.73 -2.76
CA ILE A 242 -18.68 -8.13 -3.12
C ILE A 242 -18.90 -8.35 -4.63
N VAL A 243 -20.05 -7.94 -5.17
CA VAL A 243 -20.38 -8.23 -6.58
C VAL A 243 -19.71 -7.24 -7.52
N GLY A 244 -19.79 -5.94 -7.23
CA GLY A 244 -19.15 -4.90 -8.06
C GLY A 244 -17.63 -4.97 -8.01
N GLU A 245 -17.05 -4.70 -6.84
CA GLU A 245 -15.61 -4.48 -6.67
C GLU A 245 -14.75 -5.74 -6.78
N HIS A 246 -15.28 -6.94 -6.51
CA HIS A 246 -14.50 -8.19 -6.60
C HIS A 246 -14.86 -9.02 -7.83
N TYR A 247 -16.14 -9.28 -8.06
CA TYR A 247 -16.55 -10.16 -9.16
C TYR A 247 -16.52 -9.44 -10.51
N LYS A 248 -17.32 -8.38 -10.68
CA LYS A 248 -17.42 -7.63 -11.94
C LYS A 248 -16.08 -6.98 -12.30
N ARG A 249 -15.42 -6.31 -11.35
CA ARG A 249 -14.11 -5.66 -11.58
C ARG A 249 -13.01 -6.61 -12.06
N PHE A 250 -13.05 -7.89 -11.63
CA PHE A 250 -12.06 -8.89 -12.03
C PHE A 250 -12.36 -9.50 -13.40
N LEU A 251 -13.63 -9.78 -13.69
CA LEU A 251 -14.04 -10.47 -14.91
C LEU A 251 -14.34 -9.54 -16.09
N GLU A 252 -14.77 -8.30 -15.83
CA GLU A 252 -15.20 -7.34 -16.85
C GLU A 252 -14.12 -6.25 -17.05
N PRO A 253 -13.37 -6.29 -18.18
CA PRO A 253 -12.41 -5.23 -18.51
C PRO A 253 -13.14 -3.88 -18.66
N GLY A 254 -12.67 -2.86 -17.95
CA GLY A 254 -13.25 -1.51 -18.03
C GLY A 254 -14.66 -1.37 -17.42
N TRP A 255 -15.00 -2.21 -16.43
CA TRP A 255 -16.25 -2.12 -15.67
C TRP A 255 -16.65 -0.67 -15.35
N LYS A 256 -17.81 -0.25 -15.88
CA LYS A 256 -18.33 1.13 -15.79
C LYS A 256 -18.98 1.47 -14.45
N GLY A 257 -19.14 0.49 -13.56
CA GLY A 257 -19.73 0.68 -12.25
C GLY A 257 -18.75 1.13 -11.16
N ASP A 258 -17.46 1.34 -11.49
CA ASP A 258 -16.48 1.86 -10.53
C ASP A 258 -16.86 3.30 -10.17
N LEU A 259 -17.45 3.48 -8.98
CA LEU A 259 -17.88 4.78 -8.46
C LEU A 259 -16.68 5.68 -8.13
N TYR A 260 -15.47 5.12 -8.02
CA TYR A 260 -14.34 5.77 -7.36
C TYR A 260 -13.04 5.76 -8.18
N GLY A 261 -13.06 5.35 -9.44
CA GLY A 261 -11.87 5.35 -10.30
C GLY A 261 -12.08 4.87 -11.74
N SER A 262 -11.02 5.01 -12.55
CA SER A 262 -10.92 4.47 -13.90
C SER A 262 -10.01 3.22 -13.89
N GLY A 263 -10.50 2.09 -14.41
CA GLY A 263 -9.72 0.85 -14.53
C GLY A 263 -8.40 1.08 -15.26
N HIS A 264 -7.30 0.60 -14.67
CA HIS A 264 -5.98 0.62 -15.31
C HIS A 264 -5.83 -0.63 -16.17
N SER A 265 -6.31 -0.55 -17.41
CA SER A 265 -6.20 -1.68 -18.35
C SER A 265 -4.74 -1.89 -18.73
N GLN A 266 -4.21 -3.05 -18.41
CA GLN A 266 -2.89 -3.52 -18.80
C GLN A 266 -3.02 -4.77 -19.67
N PRO A 267 -2.02 -5.07 -20.53
CA PRO A 267 -1.98 -6.33 -21.25
C PRO A 267 -2.03 -7.54 -20.29
N LYS A 268 -2.74 -8.60 -20.68
CA LYS A 268 -2.78 -9.85 -19.90
C LYS A 268 -1.36 -10.39 -19.70
N GLY A 269 -1.05 -10.85 -18.50
CA GLY A 269 0.29 -11.33 -18.13
C GLY A 269 1.32 -10.24 -17.81
N MET A 270 1.00 -8.94 -17.95
CA MET A 270 1.91 -7.83 -17.58
C MET A 270 2.37 -7.90 -16.12
N ILE A 271 1.59 -8.55 -15.24
CA ILE A 271 1.94 -8.80 -13.84
C ILE A 271 3.27 -9.53 -13.66
N TRP A 272 3.67 -10.40 -14.59
CA TRP A 272 4.97 -11.09 -14.55
C TRP A 272 6.14 -10.16 -14.84
N LEU A 273 5.98 -9.21 -15.77
CA LEU A 273 6.98 -8.18 -16.05
C LEU A 273 7.09 -7.21 -14.88
N LEU A 274 5.95 -6.81 -14.29
CA LEU A 274 5.93 -6.03 -13.07
C LEU A 274 6.67 -6.75 -11.94
N MET A 275 6.47 -8.06 -11.78
CA MET A 275 7.19 -8.86 -10.79
C MET A 275 8.69 -8.85 -10.99
N ILE A 276 9.17 -8.97 -12.23
CA ILE A 276 10.59 -8.86 -12.54
C ILE A 276 11.14 -7.49 -12.15
N GLY A 277 10.47 -6.40 -12.52
CA GLY A 277 10.93 -5.04 -12.24
C GLY A 277 10.88 -4.68 -10.75
N PHE A 278 9.76 -4.98 -10.09
CA PHE A 278 9.50 -4.54 -8.72
C PHE A 278 10.06 -5.46 -7.63
N MET A 279 10.59 -6.63 -8.01
CA MET A 279 11.29 -7.56 -7.12
C MET A 279 12.73 -7.81 -7.56
N PHE A 280 13.23 -6.99 -8.49
CA PHE A 280 14.63 -6.96 -8.87
C PHE A 280 15.53 -6.60 -7.67
N PRO A 281 16.76 -7.14 -7.57
CA PRO A 281 17.36 -8.20 -8.40
C PRO A 281 16.98 -9.62 -7.96
N TRP A 282 16.30 -9.75 -6.84
CA TRP A 282 16.12 -11.00 -6.10
C TRP A 282 15.33 -12.05 -6.86
N ILE A 283 14.26 -11.64 -7.55
CA ILE A 283 13.43 -12.58 -8.30
C ILE A 283 14.21 -13.30 -9.41
N LEU A 284 15.12 -12.60 -10.10
CA LEU A 284 15.95 -13.21 -11.15
C LEU A 284 16.85 -14.31 -10.59
N LEU A 285 17.40 -14.09 -9.38
CA LEU A 285 18.23 -15.09 -8.69
C LEU A 285 17.41 -16.31 -8.28
N VAL A 286 16.20 -16.09 -7.75
CA VAL A 286 15.28 -17.17 -7.39
C VAL A 286 14.90 -17.99 -8.61
N LEU A 287 14.48 -17.35 -9.71
CA LEU A 287 14.13 -18.04 -10.96
C LEU A 287 15.32 -18.86 -11.49
N PHE A 288 16.53 -18.28 -11.51
CA PHE A 288 17.73 -19.00 -11.94
C PHE A 288 18.06 -20.22 -11.06
N LYS A 289 17.96 -20.08 -9.73
CA LYS A 289 18.23 -21.19 -8.79
C LYS A 289 17.18 -22.28 -8.89
N LEU A 290 15.90 -21.92 -9.00
CA LEU A 290 14.81 -22.88 -9.22
C LEU A 290 14.97 -23.62 -10.55
N TRP A 291 15.39 -22.92 -11.61
CA TRP A 291 15.67 -23.54 -12.91
C TRP A 291 16.82 -24.55 -12.86
N LYS A 292 17.91 -24.24 -12.14
CA LYS A 292 19.04 -25.18 -11.99
C LYS A 292 18.72 -26.35 -11.07
N ASN A 293 17.93 -26.12 -10.02
CA ASN A 293 17.69 -27.09 -8.96
C ASN A 293 16.23 -27.57 -8.93
N LYS A 294 15.64 -27.88 -10.10
CA LYS A 294 14.20 -28.21 -10.26
C LYS A 294 13.72 -29.32 -9.31
N ALA A 295 14.58 -30.31 -9.02
CA ALA A 295 14.24 -31.39 -8.09
C ALA A 295 13.95 -30.89 -6.66
N THR A 296 14.55 -29.77 -6.24
CA THR A 296 14.33 -29.19 -4.91
C THR A 296 12.90 -28.71 -4.70
N ILE A 297 12.22 -28.33 -5.80
CA ILE A 297 10.82 -27.88 -5.76
C ILE A 297 9.93 -28.96 -5.16
N PHE A 298 10.14 -30.22 -5.54
CA PHE A 298 9.31 -31.33 -5.07
C PHE A 298 9.89 -32.05 -3.85
N LYS A 299 11.22 -32.01 -3.65
CA LYS A 299 11.88 -32.68 -2.52
C LYS A 299 11.86 -31.88 -1.21
N ASN A 300 11.81 -30.56 -1.27
CA ASN A 300 11.84 -29.71 -0.08
C ASN A 300 10.47 -29.09 0.19
N ASN A 301 9.88 -29.44 1.33
CA ASN A 301 8.54 -29.00 1.74
C ASN A 301 8.45 -27.48 1.93
N TRP A 302 9.53 -26.84 2.41
CA TRP A 302 9.57 -25.40 2.59
C TRP A 302 9.66 -24.68 1.25
N VAL A 303 10.50 -25.18 0.34
CA VAL A 303 10.65 -24.58 -0.99
C VAL A 303 9.35 -24.71 -1.81
N SER A 304 8.70 -25.88 -1.81
CA SER A 304 7.38 -26.04 -2.46
C SER A 304 6.34 -25.08 -1.89
N PHE A 305 6.28 -24.93 -0.56
CA PHE A 305 5.37 -24.01 0.11
C PHE A 305 5.59 -22.57 -0.33
N LEU A 306 6.85 -22.11 -0.32
CA LEU A 306 7.22 -20.76 -0.73
C LEU A 306 6.98 -20.51 -2.20
N ILE A 307 7.16 -21.49 -3.08
CA ILE A 307 6.87 -21.36 -4.51
C ILE A 307 5.36 -21.21 -4.73
N ALA A 308 4.55 -22.05 -4.09
CA ALA A 308 3.10 -21.93 -4.16
C ALA A 308 2.66 -20.52 -3.72
N TRP A 309 3.19 -20.04 -2.59
CA TRP A 309 2.91 -18.69 -2.11
C TRP A 309 3.41 -17.58 -3.06
N ALA A 310 4.68 -17.61 -3.47
CA ALA A 310 5.29 -16.55 -4.28
C ALA A 310 4.62 -16.37 -5.64
N PHE A 311 4.27 -17.48 -6.30
CA PHE A 311 3.84 -17.47 -7.69
C PHE A 311 2.33 -17.58 -7.88
N TRP A 312 1.56 -17.86 -6.82
CA TRP A 312 0.10 -17.87 -6.92
C TRP A 312 -0.48 -16.50 -7.27
N THR A 313 -0.04 -15.43 -6.60
CA THR A 313 -0.54 -14.07 -6.84
C THR A 313 -0.39 -13.62 -8.30
N PRO A 314 0.80 -13.67 -8.94
CA PRO A 314 0.93 -13.32 -10.36
C PRO A 314 0.17 -14.30 -11.27
N LEU A 315 0.10 -15.59 -10.92
CA LEU A 315 -0.69 -16.57 -11.67
C LEU A 315 -2.19 -16.20 -11.69
N PHE A 316 -2.76 -15.89 -10.53
CA PHE A 316 -4.15 -15.48 -10.39
C PHE A 316 -4.46 -14.20 -11.20
N PHE A 317 -3.58 -13.20 -11.14
CA PHE A 317 -3.76 -11.94 -11.87
C PHE A 317 -3.35 -12.00 -13.35
N THR A 318 -2.86 -13.14 -13.86
CA THR A 318 -2.44 -13.27 -15.27
C THR A 318 -3.59 -13.00 -16.23
N ILE A 319 -4.81 -13.42 -15.87
CA ILE A 319 -6.01 -13.28 -16.70
C ILE A 319 -6.73 -11.94 -16.52
N SER A 320 -6.37 -11.16 -15.49
CA SER A 320 -6.99 -9.86 -15.21
C SER A 320 -6.37 -8.75 -16.06
N SER A 321 -7.21 -7.91 -16.65
CA SER A 321 -6.77 -6.69 -17.34
C SER A 321 -6.64 -5.50 -16.39
N ASN A 322 -7.33 -5.50 -15.25
CA ASN A 322 -7.30 -4.42 -14.26
C ASN A 322 -6.26 -4.72 -13.17
N ILE A 323 -4.97 -4.53 -13.49
CA ILE A 323 -3.86 -4.84 -12.57
C ILE A 323 -3.08 -3.60 -12.15
N LEU A 324 -2.61 -3.62 -10.90
CA LEU A 324 -1.69 -2.63 -10.33
C LEU A 324 -0.43 -3.36 -9.88
N HIS A 325 0.72 -2.69 -9.92
CA HIS A 325 1.99 -3.27 -9.44
C HIS A 325 1.92 -3.68 -7.96
N THR A 326 1.13 -2.97 -7.16
CA THR A 326 0.94 -3.22 -5.73
C THR A 326 0.34 -4.59 -5.42
N TYR A 327 -0.30 -5.24 -6.39
CA TYR A 327 -0.85 -6.57 -6.22
C TYR A 327 0.24 -7.63 -6.02
N LEU A 328 1.49 -7.32 -6.35
CA LEU A 328 2.63 -8.22 -6.16
C LEU A 328 3.22 -8.17 -4.75
N LEU A 329 2.85 -7.18 -3.93
CA LEU A 329 3.41 -7.01 -2.60
C LEU A 329 3.34 -8.30 -1.74
N PRO A 330 2.24 -9.09 -1.75
CA PRO A 330 2.18 -10.37 -1.03
C PRO A 330 3.22 -11.43 -1.45
N SER A 331 3.84 -11.28 -2.63
CA SER A 331 4.89 -12.19 -3.12
C SER A 331 6.29 -11.81 -2.62
N ALA A 332 6.48 -10.63 -2.02
CA ALA A 332 7.80 -10.16 -1.55
C ALA A 332 8.38 -11.06 -0.44
N MET A 333 7.56 -11.41 0.55
CA MET A 333 7.94 -12.26 1.68
C MET A 333 8.40 -13.67 1.28
N PRO A 334 7.64 -14.45 0.49
CA PRO A 334 8.10 -15.78 0.10
C PRO A 334 9.33 -15.73 -0.82
N ILE A 335 9.46 -14.71 -1.67
CA ILE A 335 10.67 -14.53 -2.49
C ILE A 335 11.87 -14.24 -1.59
N MET A 336 11.72 -13.39 -0.57
CA MET A 336 12.78 -13.17 0.42
C MET A 336 13.20 -14.48 1.08
N PHE A 337 12.26 -15.32 1.53
CA PHE A 337 12.61 -16.60 2.14
C PHE A 337 13.29 -17.56 1.15
N LEU A 338 12.91 -17.56 -0.13
CA LEU A 338 13.60 -18.32 -1.17
C LEU A 338 15.03 -17.82 -1.40
N VAL A 339 15.25 -16.51 -1.40
CA VAL A 339 16.61 -15.93 -1.47
C VAL A 339 17.46 -16.35 -0.28
N VAL A 340 16.89 -16.32 0.93
CA VAL A 340 17.57 -16.77 2.15
C VAL A 340 17.93 -18.25 2.04
N TYR A 341 17.02 -19.09 1.57
CA TYR A 341 17.26 -20.52 1.37
C TYR A 341 18.46 -20.77 0.44
N PHE A 342 18.55 -20.05 -0.67
CA PHE A 342 19.67 -20.17 -1.62
C PHE A 342 20.90 -19.31 -1.25
N TRP A 343 20.90 -18.63 -0.10
CA TRP A 343 21.90 -17.60 0.22
C TRP A 343 23.34 -18.13 0.23
N ASN A 344 23.55 -19.36 0.69
CA ASN A 344 24.88 -19.96 0.75
C ASN A 344 25.41 -20.39 -0.61
N ASP A 345 24.54 -20.63 -1.58
CA ASP A 345 24.91 -21.03 -2.93
C ASP A 345 25.32 -19.85 -3.82
N PHE A 346 25.23 -18.61 -3.31
CA PHE A 346 25.67 -17.41 -4.01
C PHE A 346 27.16 -17.16 -3.75
N THR A 347 27.96 -17.23 -4.81
CA THR A 347 29.42 -17.03 -4.75
C THR A 347 29.83 -15.56 -4.71
N ARG A 348 29.13 -14.69 -5.46
CA ARG A 348 29.46 -13.25 -5.59
C ARG A 348 28.57 -12.35 -4.72
N LYS A 349 28.45 -12.65 -3.42
CA LYS A 349 27.56 -11.92 -2.48
C LYS A 349 27.77 -10.41 -2.46
N LYS A 350 29.03 -9.93 -2.52
CA LYS A 350 29.35 -8.49 -2.53
C LYS A 350 28.75 -7.77 -3.76
N LEU A 351 28.86 -8.39 -4.94
CA LEU A 351 28.26 -7.84 -6.17
C LEU A 351 26.73 -7.79 -6.04
N LEU A 352 26.12 -8.86 -5.53
CA LEU A 352 24.66 -8.92 -5.33
C LEU A 352 24.18 -7.83 -4.37
N ILE A 353 24.87 -7.63 -3.25
CA ILE A 353 24.57 -6.57 -2.27
C ILE A 353 24.65 -5.19 -2.95
N ASN A 354 25.70 -4.93 -3.73
CA ASN A 354 25.85 -3.65 -4.44
C ASN A 354 24.75 -3.43 -5.49
N THR A 355 24.40 -4.47 -6.26
CA THR A 355 23.31 -4.40 -7.25
C THR A 355 21.96 -4.16 -6.58
N ALA A 356 21.69 -4.81 -5.44
CA ALA A 356 20.44 -4.64 -4.70
C ALA A 356 20.32 -3.22 -4.10
N LEU A 357 21.43 -2.62 -3.68
CA LEU A 357 21.46 -1.25 -3.16
C LEU A 357 21.26 -0.17 -4.21
N PHE A 358 21.31 -0.51 -5.51
CA PHE A 358 21.16 0.45 -6.60
C PHE A 358 19.86 1.23 -6.49
N PHE A 359 18.72 0.55 -6.36
CA PHE A 359 17.41 1.23 -6.32
C PHE A 359 17.26 2.16 -5.10
N PRO A 360 17.49 1.71 -3.85
CA PRO A 360 17.48 2.63 -2.70
C PRO A 360 18.45 3.81 -2.84
N ALA A 361 19.65 3.58 -3.39
CA ALA A 361 20.63 4.65 -3.59
C ALA A 361 20.18 5.67 -4.65
N VAL A 362 19.57 5.22 -5.75
CA VAL A 362 18.99 6.11 -6.77
C VAL A 362 17.87 6.95 -6.17
N VAL A 363 16.97 6.34 -5.39
CA VAL A 363 15.88 7.07 -4.71
C VAL A 363 16.45 8.10 -3.73
N PHE A 364 17.49 7.73 -2.96
CA PHE A 364 18.19 8.64 -2.06
C PHE A 364 18.79 9.83 -2.81
N ILE A 365 19.59 9.57 -3.85
CA ILE A 365 20.24 10.62 -4.64
C ILE A 365 19.20 11.50 -5.33
N ALA A 366 18.16 10.92 -5.93
CA ALA A 366 17.10 11.67 -6.60
C ALA A 366 16.35 12.59 -5.63
N TYR A 367 16.03 12.10 -4.43
CA TYR A 367 15.40 12.91 -3.39
C TYR A 367 16.28 14.11 -2.99
N PHE A 368 17.54 13.87 -2.62
CA PHE A 368 18.43 14.95 -2.18
C PHE A 368 18.81 15.91 -3.31
N ALA A 369 18.92 15.43 -4.56
CA ALA A 369 19.12 16.28 -5.72
C ALA A 369 17.93 17.21 -5.95
N LEU A 370 16.70 16.69 -5.95
CA LEU A 370 15.48 17.50 -6.08
C LEU A 370 15.34 18.49 -4.92
N PHE A 371 15.62 18.04 -3.70
CA PHE A 371 15.64 18.89 -2.51
C PHE A 371 16.64 20.04 -2.64
N ALA A 372 17.88 19.75 -3.04
CA ALA A 372 18.93 20.76 -3.21
C ALA A 372 18.62 21.81 -4.29
N THR A 373 17.84 21.47 -5.31
CA THR A 373 17.40 22.44 -6.33
C THR A 373 16.27 23.37 -5.86
N GLY A 374 15.64 23.10 -4.71
CA GLY A 374 14.42 23.80 -4.29
C GLY A 374 13.18 23.51 -5.16
N LYS A 375 13.29 22.60 -6.14
CA LYS A 375 12.20 22.26 -7.08
C LYS A 375 11.35 21.07 -6.63
N LEU A 376 11.66 20.47 -5.49
CA LEU A 376 10.94 19.32 -4.96
C LEU A 376 9.42 19.60 -4.91
N ASP A 377 9.06 20.76 -4.36
CA ASP A 377 7.67 21.18 -4.15
C ASP A 377 6.92 21.40 -5.48
N HIS A 378 7.59 21.97 -6.49
CA HIS A 378 7.00 22.21 -7.81
C HIS A 378 6.75 20.92 -8.60
N GLN A 379 7.60 19.90 -8.43
CA GLN A 379 7.46 18.62 -9.13
C GLN A 379 6.45 17.67 -8.49
N MET A 380 6.05 17.93 -7.25
CA MET A 380 5.13 17.06 -6.53
C MET A 380 3.68 17.32 -6.93
N ASN A 381 2.97 16.25 -7.29
CA ASN A 381 1.54 16.27 -7.55
C ASN A 381 0.76 16.36 -6.23
N SER A 382 0.79 17.53 -5.60
CA SER A 382 0.14 17.82 -4.32
C SER A 382 -0.19 19.32 -4.19
N ASP A 383 -1.29 19.64 -3.54
CA ASP A 383 -1.72 21.03 -3.31
C ASP A 383 -1.10 21.64 -2.04
N LYS A 384 -0.31 20.87 -1.26
CA LYS A 384 0.25 21.30 0.03
C LYS A 384 0.88 22.69 -0.01
N TYR A 385 1.81 22.87 -0.95
CA TYR A 385 2.68 24.05 -0.99
C TYR A 385 1.94 25.27 -1.54
N LEU A 386 1.14 25.05 -2.58
CA LEU A 386 0.19 26.00 -3.13
C LEU A 386 -0.73 26.57 -2.03
N LEU A 387 -1.29 25.70 -1.19
CA LEU A 387 -2.18 26.11 -0.09
C LEU A 387 -1.44 26.75 1.09
N ARG A 388 -0.18 26.37 1.35
CA ARG A 388 0.64 26.97 2.41
C ARG A 388 0.91 28.45 2.14
N GLU A 389 1.22 28.80 0.90
CA GLU A 389 1.49 30.19 0.51
C GLU A 389 0.20 31.05 0.54
N ILE A 390 -0.96 30.48 0.16
CA ILE A 390 -2.26 31.16 0.37
C ILE A 390 -2.47 31.50 1.84
N LYS A 391 -2.30 30.52 2.76
CA LYS A 391 -2.48 30.74 4.20
C LYS A 391 -1.51 31.78 4.77
N ALA A 392 -0.27 31.82 4.26
CA ALA A 392 0.73 32.80 4.68
C ALA A 392 0.42 34.23 4.21
N THR A 393 -0.31 34.36 3.08
CA THR A 393 -0.68 35.66 2.49
C THR A 393 -2.06 36.15 2.91
N SER A 394 -2.87 35.31 3.56
CA SER A 394 -4.15 35.67 4.17
C SER A 394 -3.94 36.10 5.62
N GLU A 395 -3.99 37.40 5.91
CA GLU A 395 -3.97 37.93 7.29
C GLU A 395 -5.17 37.38 8.08
N ASN A 396 -4.94 36.34 8.89
CA ASN A 396 -5.84 35.75 9.91
C ASN A 396 -7.29 35.38 9.55
N ASN A 397 -7.74 35.59 8.32
CA ASN A 397 -9.08 35.24 7.86
C ASN A 397 -9.07 33.97 7.01
N GLU A 398 -10.06 33.09 7.24
CA GLU A 398 -10.34 31.93 6.38
C GLU A 398 -10.81 32.42 5.01
N ILE A 399 -9.86 32.79 4.14
CA ILE A 399 -10.21 33.15 2.76
C ILE A 399 -10.75 31.91 2.06
N PRO A 400 -11.98 31.95 1.51
CA PRO A 400 -12.57 30.79 0.85
C PRO A 400 -11.73 30.35 -0.36
N ILE A 401 -11.44 29.06 -0.43
CA ILE A 401 -10.69 28.43 -1.52
C ILE A 401 -11.67 27.61 -2.36
N TYR A 402 -11.73 27.92 -3.65
CA TYR A 402 -12.64 27.30 -4.61
C TYR A 402 -11.88 26.44 -5.60
N TYR A 403 -12.31 25.20 -5.77
CA TYR A 403 -11.83 24.30 -6.82
C TYR A 403 -12.76 24.35 -8.02
N TRP A 404 -12.18 24.35 -9.22
CA TRP A 404 -12.94 24.21 -10.46
C TRP A 404 -13.32 22.75 -10.71
N LYS A 405 -14.63 22.49 -10.87
CA LYS A 405 -15.30 21.19 -11.13
C LYS A 405 -15.12 20.12 -10.05
N ASN A 406 -13.88 19.79 -9.66
CA ASN A 406 -13.54 18.70 -8.77
C ASN A 406 -12.52 19.14 -7.72
N LYS A 407 -12.76 18.79 -6.45
CA LYS A 407 -11.74 18.95 -5.39
C LYS A 407 -10.62 17.93 -5.60
N HIS A 408 -9.39 18.31 -5.26
CA HIS A 408 -8.32 17.34 -5.07
C HIS A 408 -8.36 16.79 -3.65
N TYR A 409 -7.92 15.55 -3.46
CA TYR A 409 -7.89 14.94 -2.13
C TYR A 409 -6.81 15.58 -1.24
N SER A 410 -5.65 15.94 -1.79
CA SER A 410 -4.62 16.64 -1.02
C SER A 410 -5.09 18.02 -0.59
N GLY A 411 -5.81 18.73 -1.47
CA GLY A 411 -6.45 20.00 -1.17
C GLY A 411 -7.43 19.90 0.02
N GLN A 412 -8.29 18.88 0.00
CA GLN A 412 -9.20 18.59 1.10
C GLN A 412 -8.46 18.28 2.41
N PHE A 413 -7.43 17.44 2.34
CA PHE A 413 -6.62 17.07 3.50
C PHE A 413 -5.94 18.27 4.16
N TYR A 414 -5.22 19.10 3.40
CA TYR A 414 -4.47 20.24 3.94
C TYR A 414 -5.35 21.43 4.35
N THR A 415 -6.59 21.48 3.89
CA THR A 415 -7.59 22.48 4.30
C THR A 415 -8.55 21.97 5.36
N ARG A 416 -8.45 20.70 5.76
CA ARG A 416 -9.40 20.04 6.68
C ARG A 416 -10.84 20.14 6.16
N GLY A 417 -11.05 19.79 4.90
CA GLY A 417 -12.38 19.77 4.28
C GLY A 417 -12.96 21.13 3.89
N LYS A 418 -12.29 22.26 4.19
CA LYS A 418 -12.84 23.62 4.02
C LYS A 418 -12.90 24.11 2.56
N VAL A 419 -12.40 23.34 1.60
CA VAL A 419 -12.42 23.71 0.18
C VAL A 419 -13.83 23.60 -0.41
N GLN A 420 -14.21 24.59 -1.20
CA GLN A 420 -15.49 24.64 -1.91
C GLN A 420 -15.31 24.31 -3.39
N VAL A 421 -16.39 23.96 -4.08
CA VAL A 421 -16.35 23.61 -5.51
C VAL A 421 -17.26 24.51 -6.31
N VAL A 422 -16.75 24.96 -7.44
CA VAL A 422 -17.51 25.66 -8.48
C VAL A 422 -17.60 24.74 -9.69
N LYS A 423 -18.80 24.31 -10.06
CA LYS A 423 -19.02 23.33 -11.14
C LYS A 423 -19.32 23.97 -12.50
N THR A 424 -19.76 25.22 -12.51
CA THR A 424 -20.22 25.91 -13.73
C THR A 424 -19.67 27.33 -13.80
N GLU A 425 -19.56 27.86 -15.02
CA GLU A 425 -19.17 29.26 -15.24
C GLU A 425 -20.14 30.25 -14.56
N LYS A 426 -21.45 29.94 -14.51
CA LYS A 426 -22.43 30.78 -13.81
C LYS A 426 -22.16 30.87 -12.31
N GLN A 427 -21.78 29.75 -11.68
CA GLN A 427 -21.37 29.75 -10.28
C GLN A 427 -20.07 30.51 -10.09
N LEU A 428 -19.12 30.36 -11.02
CA LEU A 428 -17.86 31.12 -11.01
C LEU A 428 -18.11 32.63 -11.04
N ASP A 429 -18.95 33.09 -11.97
CA ASP A 429 -19.37 34.49 -12.05
C ASP A 429 -20.02 34.99 -10.76
N SER A 430 -20.88 34.18 -10.16
CA SER A 430 -21.59 34.54 -8.93
C SER A 430 -20.62 34.72 -7.76
N VAL A 431 -19.61 33.84 -7.68
CA VAL A 431 -18.57 33.89 -6.64
C VAL A 431 -17.61 35.07 -6.89
N GLN A 432 -17.20 35.33 -8.14
CA GLN A 432 -16.34 36.46 -8.49
C GLN A 432 -16.99 37.81 -8.19
N LYS A 433 -18.32 37.92 -8.32
CA LYS A 433 -19.09 39.14 -7.98
C LYS A 433 -19.16 39.45 -6.49
N LEU A 434 -18.68 38.57 -5.61
CA LEU A 434 -18.64 38.83 -4.17
C LEU A 434 -17.63 39.92 -3.78
N HIS A 435 -16.81 40.44 -4.73
CA HIS A 435 -15.81 41.50 -4.54
C HIS A 435 -14.90 41.30 -3.31
N LYS A 436 -14.62 40.02 -3.00
CA LYS A 436 -13.65 39.60 -2.00
C LYS A 436 -12.43 39.04 -2.71
N LYS A 437 -11.28 39.10 -2.05
CA LYS A 437 -10.08 38.36 -2.48
C LYS A 437 -10.38 36.87 -2.31
N LEU A 438 -10.52 36.15 -3.42
CA LEU A 438 -10.86 34.72 -3.46
C LEU A 438 -9.82 33.95 -4.26
N PHE A 439 -9.51 32.73 -3.81
CA PHE A 439 -8.53 31.87 -4.48
C PHE A 439 -9.23 30.74 -5.23
N PHE A 440 -8.85 30.56 -6.49
CA PHE A 440 -9.32 29.52 -7.38
C PHE A 440 -8.20 28.55 -7.71
N VAL A 441 -8.40 27.28 -7.36
CA VAL A 441 -7.50 26.17 -7.67
C VAL A 441 -8.02 25.46 -8.91
N ILE A 442 -7.23 25.48 -9.99
CA ILE A 442 -7.62 24.96 -11.30
C ILE A 442 -6.52 24.03 -11.82
N GLN A 443 -6.88 22.86 -12.34
CA GLN A 443 -5.91 22.00 -13.02
C GLN A 443 -5.45 22.65 -14.32
N ASN A 444 -4.14 22.62 -14.60
CA ASN A 444 -3.53 23.26 -15.77
C ASN A 444 -4.18 22.83 -17.09
N LYS A 445 -4.64 21.57 -17.18
CA LYS A 445 -5.37 21.05 -18.35
C LYS A 445 -6.80 21.60 -18.49
N GLU A 446 -7.43 22.01 -17.39
CA GLU A 446 -8.81 22.50 -17.33
C GLU A 446 -8.90 24.03 -17.48
N ILE A 447 -7.78 24.76 -17.39
CA ILE A 447 -7.74 26.22 -17.59
C ILE A 447 -8.38 26.61 -18.93
N LYS A 448 -8.17 25.81 -19.98
CA LYS A 448 -8.73 26.04 -21.32
C LYS A 448 -10.26 25.96 -21.37
N GLU A 449 -10.90 25.37 -20.36
CA GLU A 449 -12.35 25.23 -20.27
C GLU A 449 -13.04 26.46 -19.67
N ILE A 450 -12.27 27.38 -19.08
CA ILE A 450 -12.76 28.63 -18.50
C ILE A 450 -12.71 29.71 -19.57
N SER A 451 -13.81 30.44 -19.78
CA SER A 451 -13.87 31.53 -20.74
C SER A 451 -12.76 32.59 -20.52
N LYS A 452 -12.24 33.16 -21.61
CA LYS A 452 -11.21 34.23 -21.54
C LYS A 452 -11.64 35.42 -20.68
N LYS A 453 -12.92 35.80 -20.78
CA LYS A 453 -13.52 36.88 -19.98
C LYS A 453 -13.37 36.63 -18.47
N GLN A 454 -13.54 35.39 -18.01
CA GLN A 454 -13.39 35.02 -16.60
C GLN A 454 -11.92 34.85 -16.20
N GLN A 455 -11.05 34.49 -17.13
CA GLN A 455 -9.61 34.47 -16.85
C GLN A 455 -9.07 35.90 -16.65
N GLU A 456 -9.59 36.87 -17.41
CA GLU A 456 -9.20 38.29 -17.30
C GLU A 456 -9.59 38.93 -15.96
N THR A 457 -10.61 38.40 -15.27
CA THR A 457 -11.02 38.86 -13.92
C THR A 457 -10.19 38.25 -12.80
N MET A 458 -9.20 37.41 -13.14
CA MET A 458 -8.30 36.78 -12.18
C MET A 458 -6.83 37.03 -12.54
N THR A 459 -5.96 36.90 -11.54
CA THR A 459 -4.51 36.98 -11.73
C THR A 459 -3.90 35.66 -11.28
N LEU A 460 -3.04 35.08 -12.11
CA LEU A 460 -2.27 33.89 -11.73
C LEU A 460 -1.32 34.27 -10.59
N THR A 461 -1.46 33.57 -9.47
CA THR A 461 -0.63 33.78 -8.28
C THR A 461 0.53 32.78 -8.23
N GLN A 462 0.21 31.49 -8.37
CA GLN A 462 1.16 30.38 -8.24
C GLN A 462 0.77 29.22 -9.15
N SER A 463 1.73 28.37 -9.47
CA SER A 463 1.50 27.16 -10.24
C SER A 463 2.51 26.08 -9.86
N ASN A 464 2.07 24.82 -9.90
CA ASN A 464 2.95 23.65 -9.92
C ASN A 464 2.76 22.91 -11.26
N PHE A 465 3.41 21.75 -11.42
CA PHE A 465 3.33 20.97 -12.65
C PHE A 465 1.89 20.69 -13.15
N LYS A 466 0.91 20.54 -12.25
CA LYS A 466 -0.45 20.12 -12.59
C LYS A 466 -1.53 21.17 -12.32
N THR A 467 -1.29 22.11 -11.42
CA THR A 467 -2.33 22.94 -10.81
C THR A 467 -1.86 24.37 -10.65
N SER A 468 -2.77 25.31 -10.94
CA SER A 468 -2.55 26.73 -10.82
C SER A 468 -3.54 27.36 -9.85
N ILE A 469 -3.07 28.34 -9.08
CA ILE A 469 -3.91 29.18 -8.22
C ILE A 469 -4.08 30.54 -8.86
N PHE A 470 -5.32 30.93 -9.03
CA PHE A 470 -5.73 32.26 -9.46
C PHE A 470 -6.36 33.03 -8.30
N VAL A 471 -6.15 34.33 -8.25
CA VAL A 471 -6.82 35.24 -7.30
C VAL A 471 -7.72 36.20 -8.05
N THR A 472 -8.91 36.49 -7.52
CA THR A 472 -9.79 37.54 -8.08
C THR A 472 -9.11 38.90 -8.05
N LYS A 473 -9.31 39.69 -9.12
CA LYS A 473 -8.85 41.07 -9.20
C LYS A 473 -9.69 42.02 -8.35
#